data_AF-A0A562ZUZ3-F1
#
_entry.id   AF-A0A562ZUZ3-F1
#
_cell.length_a   1.000
_cell.length_b   1.000
_cell.length_c   1.000
_cell.angle_alpha   90.00
_cell.angle_beta   90.00
_cell.angle_gamma   90.00
#
_symmetry.space_group_name_H-M   'P 1'
#
loop_
_entity.id
_entity.type
_entity.pdbx_description
1 polymer ?
#
loop_
_entity_poly.entity_id
_entity_poly.type
_entity_poly.pdbx_seq_one_letter_code
_entity_poly.pdbx_strand_id
1 'polypeptide(L)'
;MSANTNLPLTLAQLVERALDQGVTQVEAAGSPLHPLLLDDTGKLMILFNERGEDPMELACQVIKAQAPEAIRCALAIDSRITLADGKKWDAIVVMACQRGSEQGEVWAQRYVPKGLFRKFRVEGVPERVGAAKDFISAALSET
;
A
#
# COMPACT_ATOMS: atom_id res chain seq x y z
N MET A 1 7.75 5.48 34.41
CA MET A 1 7.04 5.67 33.13
C MET A 1 7.92 5.12 32.04
N SER A 2 7.66 3.90 31.58
CA SER A 2 8.42 3.31 30.47
C SER A 2 7.94 3.94 29.19
N ALA A 3 8.85 4.59 28.45
CA ALA A 3 8.59 4.97 27.07
C ALA A 3 8.35 3.67 26.29
N ASN A 4 7.12 3.42 25.86
CA ASN A 4 6.86 2.46 24.81
C ASN A 4 7.43 3.06 23.53
N THR A 5 8.72 2.90 23.32
CA THR A 5 9.36 3.20 22.05
C THR A 5 8.90 2.11 21.09
N ASN A 6 7.77 2.33 20.41
CA ASN A 6 7.41 1.51 19.26
C ASN A 6 8.56 1.63 18.27
N LEU A 7 9.30 0.53 18.08
CA LEU A 7 10.36 0.47 17.10
C LEU A 7 9.75 0.74 15.71
N PRO A 8 10.44 1.50 14.84
CA PRO A 8 9.98 1.69 13.47
C PRO A 8 9.77 0.36 12.76
N LEU A 9 8.70 0.27 11.98
CA LEU A 9 8.34 -0.91 11.22
C LEU A 9 9.39 -1.22 10.16
N THR A 10 9.69 -2.50 9.99
CA THR A 10 10.49 -2.99 8.87
C THR A 10 9.67 -2.92 7.58
N LEU A 11 10.36 -3.03 6.43
CA LEU A 11 9.67 -3.06 5.13
C LEU A 11 8.67 -4.22 5.03
N ALA A 12 9.04 -5.41 5.52
CA ALA A 12 8.16 -6.58 5.54
C ALA A 12 6.91 -6.33 6.41
N GLN A 13 7.08 -5.74 7.60
CA GLN A 13 5.96 -5.41 8.48
C GLN A 13 5.03 -4.35 7.87
N LEU A 14 5.59 -3.39 7.12
CA LEU A 14 4.80 -2.40 6.38
C LEU A 14 3.98 -3.05 5.27
N VAL A 15 4.59 -3.96 4.50
CA VAL A 15 3.88 -4.71 3.45
C VAL A 15 2.72 -5.51 4.03
N GLU A 16 2.99 -6.32 5.06
CA GLU A 16 1.96 -7.14 5.72
C GLU A 16 0.81 -6.28 6.23
N ARG A 17 1.11 -5.22 6.98
CA ARG A 17 0.08 -4.33 7.53
C ARG A 17 -0.70 -3.60 6.45
N ALA A 18 -0.04 -3.11 5.40
CA ALA A 18 -0.71 -2.42 4.31
C ALA A 18 -1.65 -3.36 3.52
N LEU A 19 -1.23 -4.61 3.29
CA LEU A 19 -2.09 -5.64 2.69
C LEU A 19 -3.30 -5.94 3.58
N ASP A 20 -3.09 -6.16 4.89
CA ASP A 20 -4.18 -6.43 5.84
C ASP A 20 -5.19 -5.29 5.90
N GLN A 21 -4.72 -4.03 5.92
CA GLN A 21 -5.59 -2.85 5.87
C GLN A 21 -6.37 -2.79 4.56
N GLY A 22 -5.69 -3.06 3.43
CA GLY A 22 -6.35 -3.09 2.13
C GLY A 22 -7.45 -4.15 2.05
N VAL A 23 -7.16 -5.37 2.51
CA VAL A 23 -8.11 -6.49 2.53
C VAL A 23 -9.31 -6.14 3.40
N THR A 24 -9.04 -5.64 4.61
CA THR A 24 -10.09 -5.23 5.56
C THR A 24 -11.00 -4.17 4.95
N GLN A 25 -10.44 -3.19 4.24
CA GLN A 25 -11.22 -2.11 3.65
C GLN A 25 -12.12 -2.61 2.50
N VAL A 26 -11.56 -3.39 1.56
CA VAL A 26 -12.31 -3.96 0.43
C VAL A 26 -13.39 -4.92 0.92
N GLU A 27 -13.06 -5.75 1.91
CA GLU A 27 -14.03 -6.66 2.52
C GLU A 27 -15.19 -5.91 3.15
N ALA A 28 -14.91 -4.86 3.92
CA ALA A 28 -15.94 -4.08 4.62
C ALA A 28 -16.84 -3.32 3.64
N ALA A 29 -16.24 -2.56 2.70
CA ALA A 29 -16.98 -1.67 1.81
C ALA A 29 -17.66 -2.41 0.65
N GLY A 30 -17.09 -3.53 0.18
CA GLY A 30 -17.52 -4.18 -1.06
C GLY A 30 -17.27 -3.36 -2.32
N SER A 31 -16.53 -2.26 -2.19
CA SER A 31 -16.08 -1.37 -3.26
C SER A 31 -14.55 -1.43 -3.38
N PRO A 32 -13.97 -0.90 -4.47
CA PRO A 32 -12.53 -0.82 -4.62
C PRO A 32 -11.85 -0.10 -3.45
N LEU A 33 -10.61 -0.49 -3.16
CA LEU A 33 -9.78 0.13 -2.11
C LEU A 33 -9.61 1.63 -2.39
N HIS A 34 -9.95 2.47 -1.41
CA HIS A 34 -9.40 3.82 -1.30
C HIS A 34 -7.90 3.69 -1.02
N PRO A 35 -7.02 4.22 -1.90
CA PRO A 35 -5.59 4.11 -1.71
C PRO A 35 -5.16 4.60 -0.33
N LEU A 36 -4.14 3.97 0.23
CA LEU A 36 -3.65 4.30 1.57
C LEU A 36 -2.13 4.27 1.60
N LEU A 37 -1.57 5.11 2.46
CA LEU A 37 -0.16 5.17 2.76
C LEU A 37 0.05 4.82 4.23
N LEU A 38 1.00 3.93 4.51
CA LEU A 38 1.44 3.58 5.84
C LEU A 38 2.92 3.94 5.99
N ASP A 39 3.27 4.76 6.99
CA ASP A 39 4.67 5.07 7.30
C ASP A 39 5.29 4.09 8.32
N ASP A 40 6.59 4.18 8.50
CA ASP A 40 7.36 3.34 9.41
C ASP A 40 7.08 3.57 10.90
N THR A 41 6.33 4.62 11.26
CA THR A 41 5.79 4.78 12.62
C THR A 41 4.51 3.98 12.83
N GLY A 42 3.91 3.47 11.74
CA GLY A 42 2.63 2.80 11.72
C GLY A 42 1.44 3.75 11.53
N LYS A 43 1.68 5.01 11.18
CA LYS A 43 0.61 5.98 10.89
C LYS A 43 0.00 5.65 9.53
N LEU A 44 -1.31 5.40 9.54
CA LEU A 44 -2.11 5.15 8.36
C LEU A 44 -2.73 6.47 7.85
N MET A 45 -2.57 6.75 6.56
CA MET A 45 -3.13 7.91 5.87
C MET A 45 -3.94 7.42 4.68
N ILE A 46 -5.26 7.61 4.73
CA ILE A 46 -6.13 7.31 3.59
C ILE A 46 -5.97 8.43 2.57
N LEU A 47 -5.66 8.07 1.33
CA LEU A 47 -5.48 8.98 0.22
C LEU A 47 -6.83 9.17 -0.44
N PHE A 48 -7.46 10.31 -0.16
CA PHE A 48 -8.74 10.68 -0.75
C PHE A 48 -8.51 11.63 -1.91
N ASN A 49 -9.23 11.42 -3.01
CA ASN A 49 -9.47 12.49 -3.97
C ASN A 49 -10.90 12.42 -4.48
N GLU A 50 -11.43 13.59 -4.86
CA GLU A 50 -12.70 13.72 -5.59
C GLU A 50 -12.47 13.84 -7.11
N ARG A 51 -11.21 13.92 -7.54
CA ARG A 51 -10.79 14.39 -8.88
C ARG A 51 -10.20 13.32 -9.79
N GLY A 52 -10.04 12.08 -9.32
CA GLY A 52 -9.40 10.98 -10.03
C GLY A 52 -7.88 11.11 -10.19
N GLU A 53 -7.20 11.90 -9.34
CA GLU A 53 -5.72 11.99 -9.28
C GLU A 53 -5.07 10.61 -9.09
N ASP A 54 -3.87 10.46 -9.64
CA ASP A 54 -3.10 9.22 -9.53
C ASP A 54 -2.72 8.93 -8.07
N PRO A 55 -2.89 7.69 -7.57
CA PRO A 55 -2.55 7.36 -6.19
C PRO A 55 -1.09 7.63 -5.79
N MET A 56 -0.15 7.54 -6.72
CA MET A 56 1.26 7.87 -6.46
C MET A 56 1.45 9.36 -6.25
N GLU A 57 0.78 10.20 -7.06
CA GLU A 57 0.82 11.66 -6.90
C GLU A 57 0.26 12.07 -5.53
N LEU A 58 -0.88 11.50 -5.13
CA LEU A 58 -1.45 11.72 -3.79
C LEU A 58 -0.50 11.27 -2.68
N ALA A 59 0.13 10.11 -2.83
CA ALA A 59 1.09 9.62 -1.86
C ALA A 59 2.26 10.59 -1.72
N CYS A 60 2.81 11.11 -2.82
CA CYS A 60 3.87 12.11 -2.79
C CYS A 60 3.44 13.40 -2.06
N GLN A 61 2.23 13.91 -2.34
CA GLN A 61 1.69 15.09 -1.65
C GLN A 61 1.55 14.84 -0.14
N VAL A 62 1.02 13.68 0.25
CA VAL A 62 0.83 13.30 1.66
C VAL A 62 2.16 13.10 2.37
N ILE A 63 3.17 12.51 1.72
CA ILE A 63 4.52 12.39 2.27
C ILE A 63 5.10 13.77 2.57
N LYS A 64 5.07 14.70 1.60
CA LYS A 64 5.55 16.08 1.78
C LYS A 64 4.87 16.76 2.98
N ALA A 65 3.55 16.63 3.08
CA ALA A 65 2.76 17.38 4.05
C ALA A 65 2.71 16.75 5.45
N GLN A 66 2.71 15.42 5.54
CA GLN A 66 2.33 14.70 6.77
C GLN A 66 3.36 13.69 7.26
N ALA A 67 4.33 13.32 6.42
CA ALA A 67 5.36 12.33 6.74
C ALA A 67 6.74 12.68 6.14
N PRO A 68 7.25 13.94 6.27
CA PRO A 68 8.52 14.33 5.64
C PRO A 68 9.75 13.63 6.25
N GLU A 69 9.62 13.13 7.47
CA GLU A 69 10.67 12.40 8.20
C GLU A 69 10.58 10.87 8.01
N ALA A 70 9.62 10.37 7.24
CA ALA A 70 9.46 8.93 7.05
C ALA A 70 10.72 8.32 6.40
N ILE A 71 11.18 7.21 6.97
CA ILE A 71 12.31 6.46 6.42
C ILE A 71 11.79 5.33 5.54
N ARG A 72 10.62 4.76 5.84
CA ARG A 72 9.96 3.74 5.01
C ARG A 72 8.48 4.02 4.91
N CYS A 73 7.91 3.68 3.77
CA CYS A 73 6.49 3.81 3.50
C CYS A 73 6.00 2.62 2.67
N ALA A 74 4.73 2.28 2.83
CA ALA A 74 3.99 1.36 1.97
C ALA A 74 2.72 2.05 1.44
N LEU A 75 2.60 2.11 0.12
CA LEU A 75 1.41 2.58 -0.59
C LEU A 75 0.60 1.37 -1.05
N ALA A 76 -0.64 1.23 -0.59
CA ALA A 76 -1.57 0.21 -1.06
C ALA A 76 -2.61 0.81 -2.02
N ILE A 77 -2.82 0.13 -3.15
CA ILE A 77 -3.79 0.51 -4.18
C ILE A 77 -4.59 -0.72 -4.64
N ASP A 78 -5.80 -0.50 -5.16
CA ASP A 78 -6.53 -1.53 -5.89
C ASP A 78 -6.06 -1.55 -7.35
N SER A 79 -5.84 -2.74 -7.90
CA SER A 79 -5.49 -2.88 -9.30
C SER A 79 -5.89 -4.23 -9.86
N ARG A 80 -5.96 -4.31 -11.19
CA ARG A 80 -6.16 -5.55 -11.91
C ARG A 80 -4.87 -5.97 -12.61
N ILE A 81 -4.16 -6.92 -12.02
CA ILE A 81 -2.82 -7.34 -12.47
C ILE A 81 -2.83 -8.75 -13.07
N THR A 82 -1.89 -9.02 -13.95
CA THR A 82 -1.59 -10.40 -14.40
C THR A 82 -0.55 -10.99 -13.49
N LEU A 83 -0.82 -12.16 -12.90
CA LEU A 83 0.12 -12.88 -12.03
C LEU A 83 0.82 -14.02 -12.76
N ALA A 84 1.69 -14.74 -12.05
CA ALA A 84 2.52 -15.81 -12.62
C ALA A 84 1.69 -16.95 -13.26
N ASP A 85 0.43 -17.12 -12.87
CA ASP A 85 -0.51 -18.07 -13.49
C ASP A 85 -1.05 -17.60 -14.86
N GLY A 86 -0.64 -16.42 -15.34
CA GLY A 86 -1.06 -15.82 -16.59
C GLY A 86 -2.47 -15.23 -16.58
N LYS A 87 -3.19 -15.29 -15.44
CA LYS A 87 -4.56 -14.78 -15.31
C LYS A 87 -4.57 -13.37 -14.73
N LYS A 88 -5.59 -12.59 -15.12
CA LYS A 88 -5.87 -11.28 -14.54
C LYS A 88 -6.72 -11.44 -13.28
N TRP A 89 -6.25 -10.87 -12.18
CA TRP A 89 -6.89 -10.89 -10.88
C TRP A 89 -7.15 -9.47 -10.37
N ASP A 90 -8.25 -9.28 -9.65
CA ASP A 90 -8.39 -8.14 -8.76
C ASP A 90 -7.43 -8.36 -7.58
N ALA A 91 -6.62 -7.34 -7.28
CA ALA A 91 -5.57 -7.45 -6.29
C ALA A 91 -5.31 -6.13 -5.58
N ILE A 92 -5.06 -6.25 -4.28
CA ILE A 92 -4.46 -5.15 -3.51
C ILE A 92 -2.96 -5.21 -3.79
N VAL A 93 -2.43 -4.13 -4.35
CA VAL A 93 -1.00 -3.99 -4.68
C VAL A 93 -0.37 -3.03 -3.67
N VAL A 94 0.68 -3.49 -3.00
CA VAL A 94 1.47 -2.69 -2.07
C VAL A 94 2.83 -2.41 -2.67
N MET A 95 3.16 -1.13 -2.81
CA MET A 95 4.49 -0.64 -3.16
C MET A 95 5.15 -0.12 -1.88
N ALA A 96 6.20 -0.79 -1.42
CA ALA A 96 6.94 -0.40 -0.23
C ALA A 96 8.36 0.02 -0.59
N CYS A 97 8.85 1.11 -0.02
CA CYS A 97 10.23 1.55 -0.23
C CYS A 97 10.88 2.07 1.05
N GLN A 98 12.21 2.20 1.00
CA GLN A 98 13.01 2.87 2.01
C GLN A 98 13.71 4.07 1.37
N ARG A 99 13.68 5.21 2.05
CA ARG A 99 14.33 6.45 1.64
C ARG A 99 15.83 6.25 1.45
N GLY A 100 16.36 6.73 0.33
CA GLY A 100 17.77 6.64 -0.05
C GLY A 100 18.21 5.23 -0.48
N SER A 101 17.27 4.30 -0.69
CA SER A 101 17.55 2.92 -1.08
C SER A 101 16.94 2.59 -2.44
N GLU A 102 17.67 1.83 -3.26
CA GLU A 102 17.16 1.27 -4.51
C GLU A 102 16.32 -0.02 -4.29
N GLN A 103 16.24 -0.52 -3.05
CA GLN A 103 15.65 -1.81 -2.71
C GLN A 103 14.20 -1.70 -2.24
N GLY A 104 13.31 -1.20 -3.10
CA GLY A 104 11.87 -1.27 -2.86
C GLY A 104 11.26 -2.61 -3.27
N GLU A 105 10.04 -2.87 -2.81
CA GLU A 105 9.31 -4.11 -3.05
C GLU A 105 7.89 -3.81 -3.51
N VAL A 106 7.40 -4.59 -4.49
CA VAL A 106 5.97 -4.60 -4.87
C VAL A 106 5.41 -5.96 -4.56
N TRP A 107 4.33 -5.97 -3.78
CA TRP A 107 3.59 -7.16 -3.38
C TRP A 107 2.14 -7.06 -3.82
N ALA A 108 1.52 -8.20 -4.06
CA ALA A 108 0.12 -8.26 -4.42
C ALA A 108 -0.61 -9.36 -3.64
N GLN A 109 -1.79 -9.03 -3.11
CA GLN A 109 -2.74 -9.99 -2.57
C GLN A 109 -3.96 -10.04 -3.49
N ARG A 110 -4.19 -11.21 -4.09
CA ARG A 110 -5.40 -11.47 -4.88
C ARG A 110 -6.62 -11.55 -3.97
N TYR A 111 -7.74 -11.09 -4.49
CA TYR A 111 -9.04 -11.32 -3.87
C TYR A 111 -10.11 -11.55 -4.92
N VAL A 112 -11.27 -12.01 -4.44
CA VAL A 112 -12.48 -12.17 -5.24
C VAL A 112 -13.53 -11.21 -4.67
N PRO A 113 -13.97 -10.19 -5.44
CA PRO A 113 -14.90 -9.20 -4.93
C PRO A 113 -16.28 -9.79 -4.64
N LYS A 114 -17.02 -9.11 -3.76
CA LYS A 114 -18.44 -9.40 -3.50
C LYS A 114 -19.23 -9.30 -4.81
N GLY A 115 -20.22 -10.16 -4.96
CA GLY A 115 -21.19 -10.13 -6.05
C GLY A 115 -22.56 -10.56 -5.55
N LEU A 116 -23.58 -10.51 -6.41
CA LEU A 116 -24.99 -10.77 -6.05
C LEU A 116 -25.21 -12.07 -5.26
N PHE A 117 -24.39 -13.10 -5.51
CA PHE A 117 -24.41 -14.39 -4.81
C PHE A 117 -23.03 -14.85 -4.32
N ARG A 118 -22.03 -13.96 -4.33
CA ARG A 118 -20.63 -14.31 -4.04
C ARG A 118 -20.10 -13.49 -2.88
N LYS A 119 -19.62 -14.17 -1.85
CA LYS A 119 -18.93 -13.53 -0.72
C LYS A 119 -17.52 -13.09 -1.15
N PHE A 120 -17.03 -12.02 -0.51
CA PHE A 120 -15.63 -11.65 -0.58
C PHE A 120 -14.77 -12.80 -0.07
N ARG A 121 -13.59 -12.97 -0.68
CA ARG A 121 -12.53 -13.82 -0.13
C ARG A 121 -11.18 -13.43 -0.68
N VAL A 122 -10.15 -13.62 0.13
CA VAL A 122 -8.76 -13.59 -0.29
C VAL A 122 -8.44 -14.91 -1.02
N GLU A 123 -7.64 -14.84 -2.09
CA GLU A 123 -7.22 -16.02 -2.87
C GLU A 123 -5.70 -16.20 -2.79
N GLY A 124 -5.26 -17.37 -2.33
CA GLY A 124 -3.83 -17.66 -2.17
C GLY A 124 -3.12 -16.79 -1.13
N VAL A 125 -1.79 -16.81 -1.17
CA VAL A 125 -0.92 -15.99 -0.32
C VAL A 125 -0.43 -14.74 -1.06
N PRO A 126 0.05 -13.70 -0.36
CA PRO A 126 0.69 -12.56 -1.02
C PRO A 126 1.88 -12.99 -1.87
N GLU A 127 2.03 -12.38 -3.04
CA GLU A 127 3.12 -12.65 -3.98
C GLU A 127 3.95 -11.39 -4.22
N ARG A 128 5.27 -11.51 -4.22
CA ARG A 128 6.15 -10.42 -4.66
C ARG A 128 6.12 -10.37 -6.19
N VAL A 129 5.68 -9.24 -6.72
CA VAL A 129 5.46 -9.04 -8.16
C VAL A 129 6.45 -8.05 -8.79
N GLY A 130 7.31 -7.41 -7.99
CA GLY A 130 8.34 -6.53 -8.52
C GLY A 130 9.15 -5.78 -7.46
N ALA A 131 9.80 -4.71 -7.92
CA ALA A 131 10.53 -3.76 -7.10
C ALA A 131 9.88 -2.37 -7.22
N ALA A 132 9.77 -1.68 -6.09
CA ALA A 132 9.27 -0.31 -6.06
C ALA A 132 10.43 0.68 -6.13
N LYS A 133 10.18 1.86 -6.73
CA LYS A 133 11.12 2.98 -6.65
C LYS A 133 11.01 3.65 -5.28
N ASP A 134 12.07 4.37 -4.89
CA ASP A 134 12.05 5.26 -3.73
C ASP A 134 11.17 6.49 -4.00
N PHE A 135 9.87 6.32 -3.79
CA PHE A 135 8.89 7.40 -3.95
C PHE A 135 8.95 8.42 -2.80
N ILE A 136 9.60 8.09 -1.68
CA ILE A 136 9.79 9.05 -0.57
C ILE A 136 10.79 10.13 -1.00
N SER A 137 11.96 9.73 -1.52
CA SER A 137 12.94 10.70 -2.01
C SER A 137 12.41 11.47 -3.22
N ALA A 138 11.70 10.80 -4.13
CA ALA A 138 11.05 11.47 -5.26
C ALA A 138 10.11 12.58 -4.77
N ALA A 139 9.20 12.25 -3.84
CA ALA A 139 8.33 13.22 -3.21
C ALA A 139 9.12 14.38 -2.61
N LEU A 140 10.14 14.14 -1.80
CA LEU A 140 10.84 15.21 -1.09
C LEU A 140 11.81 16.03 -1.97
N SER A 141 12.11 15.58 -3.19
CA SER A 141 13.02 16.26 -4.11
C SER A 141 12.33 17.31 -5.00
N GLU A 142 11.03 17.16 -5.23
CA GLU A 142 10.22 18.09 -6.00
C GLU A 142 9.90 19.33 -5.16
N THR A 143 10.83 20.29 -5.18
CA THR A 143 10.70 21.62 -4.57
C THR A 143 10.61 22.69 -5.64
#